data_AF-A0AAV3YC98-F1
#
_entry.id   AF-A0AAV3YC98-F1
#
_cell.length_a   1.000
_cell.length_b   1.000
_cell.length_c   1.000
_cell.angle_alpha   90.00
_cell.angle_beta   90.00
_cell.angle_gamma   90.00
#
_symmetry.space_group_name_H-M   'P 1'
#
loop_
_entity.id
_entity.type
_entity.pdbx_description
1 polymer ?
#
loop_
_entity_poly.entity_id
_entity_poly.type
_entity_poly.pdbx_seq_one_letter_code
_entity_poly.pdbx_strand_id
1 'polypeptide(L)'
;MGSYNRAMASSVTLVKHSSRLRCSFLKLCIQTSTRSQHSLVEERLVNNDNVKEISYVDGRSGENVPDYPAIKPKYPPGRWGKMDHKYAWLWNSAKENQASIPDVQGRIDALVEKELSALVLEPINDHPASLQFRQYVTKTEMRPWEEVPWYRDEPSESERKASSAIDQLKKDISDFILMEHEVIQRPKMKTNQTQMCHSLIRLISNSLIAHLGKQKPHLKTCQYDENVLVSSLWDRHGIERKRRKFTSDSDVYIFDTVQDQRIVSKGYFQSMLRSHQPLPLCVPRDEGISVTSSPPQLKFKPSVYGHEKALPKKLDSFIAGHRLGDPCEFGLVGMLSTCDTHSVNELNEDVLKTIVEMFALEPKDRGYNMKPTVRQQSEDTFNKQDYVPKKVVVEEVIEEEQYIVS
;
A
#
# COMPACT_ATOMS: atom_id res chain seq x y z
N MET A 1 56.08 -40.09 -5.51
CA MET A 1 55.65 -38.98 -6.39
C MET A 1 54.81 -39.57 -7.50
N GLY A 2 53.52 -39.23 -7.56
CA GLY A 2 52.56 -39.81 -8.51
C GLY A 2 51.13 -39.54 -8.05
N SER A 3 50.63 -38.35 -8.39
CA SER A 3 49.38 -37.77 -7.91
C SER A 3 48.16 -38.39 -8.60
N TYR A 4 47.20 -38.86 -7.82
CA TYR A 4 45.88 -39.30 -8.29
C TYR A 4 44.94 -38.09 -8.38
N ASN A 5 44.44 -37.79 -9.58
CA ASN A 5 43.28 -36.91 -9.79
C ASN A 5 42.03 -37.78 -9.96
N ARG A 6 41.10 -37.70 -9.01
CA ARG A 6 39.74 -38.24 -9.11
C ARG A 6 38.76 -37.08 -9.07
N ALA A 7 38.15 -36.77 -10.21
CA ALA A 7 36.99 -35.89 -10.29
C ALA A 7 35.77 -36.63 -9.73
N MET A 8 35.19 -36.12 -8.65
CA MET A 8 33.85 -36.50 -8.20
C MET A 8 32.85 -35.43 -8.63
N ALA A 9 32.01 -35.79 -9.60
CA ALA A 9 30.75 -35.11 -9.85
C ALA A 9 29.75 -35.55 -8.76
N SER A 10 29.40 -34.63 -7.87
CA SER A 10 28.35 -34.82 -6.87
C SER A 10 27.06 -34.17 -7.39
N SER A 11 26.14 -35.01 -7.86
CA SER A 11 24.75 -34.66 -8.12
C SER A 11 24.01 -34.50 -6.80
N VAL A 12 23.68 -33.26 -6.42
CA VAL A 12 22.83 -32.98 -5.26
C VAL A 12 21.37 -32.97 -5.72
N THR A 13 20.66 -34.04 -5.41
CA THR A 13 19.21 -34.18 -5.55
C THR A 13 18.54 -33.40 -4.41
N LEU A 14 17.95 -32.24 -4.72
CA LEU A 14 17.16 -31.45 -3.77
C LEU A 14 15.75 -32.05 -3.65
N VAL A 15 15.55 -32.88 -2.63
CA VAL A 15 14.22 -33.34 -2.21
C VAL A 15 13.54 -32.20 -1.44
N LYS A 16 12.61 -31.49 -2.10
CA LYS A 16 11.75 -30.50 -1.44
C LYS A 16 10.62 -31.20 -0.71
N HIS A 17 10.74 -31.35 0.61
CA HIS A 17 9.60 -31.59 1.47
C HIS A 17 8.87 -30.26 1.74
N SER A 18 7.73 -30.04 1.08
CA SER A 18 6.82 -28.96 1.45
C SER A 18 5.94 -29.39 2.62
N SER A 19 6.38 -29.16 3.85
CA SER A 19 5.53 -29.23 5.03
C SER A 19 4.62 -27.99 5.05
N ARG A 20 3.41 -28.16 4.48
CA ARG A 20 2.31 -27.19 4.63
C ARG A 20 1.95 -27.07 6.11
N LEU A 21 2.47 -26.06 6.78
CA LEU A 21 2.00 -25.65 8.10
C LEU A 21 0.63 -24.98 7.93
N ARG A 22 -0.41 -25.68 8.39
CA ARG A 22 -1.76 -25.14 8.53
C ARG A 22 -1.73 -24.05 9.61
N CYS A 23 -1.93 -22.80 9.24
CA CYS A 23 -2.27 -21.74 10.19
C CYS A 23 -3.66 -22.04 10.79
N SER A 24 -3.67 -22.44 12.06
CA SER A 24 -4.85 -22.54 12.90
C SER A 24 -5.41 -21.14 13.15
N PHE A 25 -6.51 -20.79 12.49
CA PHE A 25 -7.24 -19.55 12.80
C PHE A 25 -7.94 -19.69 14.15
N LEU A 26 -7.52 -18.86 15.12
CA LEU A 26 -8.31 -18.55 16.31
C LEU A 26 -9.60 -17.86 15.86
N LYS A 27 -10.74 -18.52 16.09
CA LYS A 27 -12.07 -17.92 15.99
C LYS A 27 -12.24 -16.91 17.12
N LEU A 28 -12.13 -15.63 16.81
CA LEU A 28 -12.70 -14.59 17.66
C LEU A 28 -14.19 -14.48 17.32
N CYS A 29 -15.05 -14.86 18.27
CA CYS A 29 -16.49 -14.64 18.20
C CYS A 29 -16.77 -13.13 18.28
N ILE A 30 -17.12 -12.53 17.14
CA ILE A 30 -17.79 -11.23 17.12
C ILE A 30 -19.28 -11.51 16.95
N GLN A 31 -20.03 -11.39 18.04
CA GLN A 31 -21.47 -11.24 18.00
C GLN A 31 -21.77 -9.87 17.36
N THR A 32 -22.43 -9.88 16.20
CA THR A 32 -23.15 -8.69 15.71
C THR A 32 -24.60 -9.07 15.46
N SER A 33 -25.46 -8.27 16.08
CA SER A 33 -26.90 -8.43 16.08
C SER A 33 -27.54 -7.75 14.88
N THR A 34 -28.79 -8.16 14.62
CA THR A 34 -29.89 -7.43 13.98
C THR A 34 -29.75 -6.98 12.51
N ARG A 35 -30.05 -7.96 11.65
CA ARG A 35 -31.06 -7.94 10.58
C ARG A 35 -31.77 -6.57 10.37
N SER A 36 -31.34 -5.83 9.35
CA SER A 36 -32.10 -4.76 8.72
C SER A 36 -32.51 -5.23 7.33
N GLN A 37 -33.82 -5.44 7.12
CA GLN A 37 -34.40 -5.62 5.79
C GLN A 37 -34.43 -4.25 5.11
N HIS A 38 -33.71 -4.08 4.00
CA HIS A 38 -33.95 -2.96 3.11
C HIS A 38 -34.40 -3.44 1.73
N SER A 39 -35.52 -2.83 1.36
CA SER A 39 -36.28 -2.85 0.14
C SER A 39 -35.43 -2.67 -1.12
N LEU A 40 -35.83 -3.37 -2.18
CA LEU A 40 -35.48 -3.04 -3.57
C LEU A 40 -35.83 -1.58 -3.85
N VAL A 41 -34.81 -0.76 -4.09
CA VAL A 41 -34.96 0.59 -4.63
C VAL A 41 -34.81 0.48 -6.14
N GLU A 42 -35.94 0.63 -6.83
CA GLU A 42 -36.02 0.90 -8.27
C GLU A 42 -35.32 2.24 -8.57
N GLU A 43 -34.33 2.22 -9.47
CA GLU A 43 -33.68 3.43 -9.98
C GLU A 43 -34.68 4.29 -10.77
N ARG A 44 -35.20 5.33 -10.12
CA ARG A 44 -35.80 6.47 -10.82
C ARG A 44 -34.70 7.44 -11.22
N LEU A 45 -34.51 7.59 -12.54
CA LEU A 45 -33.78 8.70 -13.15
C LEU A 45 -34.40 10.02 -12.68
N VAL A 46 -33.66 10.80 -11.89
CA VAL A 46 -34.03 12.16 -11.49
C VAL A 46 -33.40 13.12 -12.50
N ASN A 47 -34.20 13.58 -13.45
CA ASN A 47 -33.90 14.77 -14.25
C ASN A 47 -34.15 16.00 -13.36
N ASN A 48 -33.10 16.74 -13.05
CA ASN A 48 -33.19 18.10 -12.51
C ASN A 48 -32.89 19.07 -13.65
N ASP A 49 -33.93 19.68 -14.19
CA ASP A 49 -33.89 21.04 -14.76
C ASP A 49 -35.31 21.61 -14.68
N ASN A 50 -35.50 22.57 -13.78
CA ASN A 50 -36.68 23.40 -13.68
C ASN A 50 -36.25 24.81 -13.27
N VAL A 51 -36.02 25.66 -14.27
CA VAL A 51 -36.40 27.07 -14.17
C VAL A 51 -37.39 27.31 -15.29
N LYS A 52 -38.67 27.36 -14.92
CA LYS A 52 -39.76 27.79 -15.78
C LYS A 52 -39.75 29.32 -15.80
N GLU A 53 -39.57 29.90 -16.97
CA GLU A 53 -40.17 31.18 -17.28
C GLU A 53 -41.01 31.05 -18.55
N ILE A 54 -42.27 31.43 -18.40
CA ILE A 54 -43.34 31.35 -19.38
C ILE A 54 -43.25 32.59 -20.27
N SER A 55 -43.24 32.45 -21.59
CA SER A 55 -43.96 33.43 -22.41
C SER A 55 -44.30 32.95 -23.84
N TYR A 56 -45.58 33.21 -24.12
CA TYR A 56 -46.32 33.27 -25.39
C TYR A 56 -46.31 32.09 -26.36
N VAL A 57 -47.38 31.30 -26.21
CA VAL A 57 -47.98 30.42 -27.21
C VAL A 57 -48.34 31.24 -28.46
N ASP A 58 -47.66 30.95 -29.58
CA ASP A 58 -48.19 31.29 -30.90
C ASP A 58 -48.69 30.01 -31.58
N GLY A 59 -50.01 29.92 -31.70
CA GLY A 59 -50.75 28.69 -31.93
C GLY A 59 -50.84 28.25 -33.39
N ARG A 60 -49.76 28.35 -34.19
CA ARG A 60 -49.75 27.88 -35.59
C ARG A 60 -48.39 27.28 -36.00
N SER A 61 -48.47 26.26 -36.85
CA SER A 61 -47.39 25.46 -37.48
C SER A 61 -46.49 24.65 -36.54
N GLY A 62 -46.97 23.46 -36.15
CA GLY A 62 -46.12 22.37 -35.66
C GLY A 62 -45.22 21.85 -36.78
N GLU A 63 -44.15 22.58 -37.07
CA GLU A 63 -43.00 22.02 -37.78
C GLU A 63 -42.36 20.99 -36.85
N ASN A 64 -42.43 19.70 -37.23
CA ASN A 64 -41.65 18.64 -36.60
C ASN A 64 -40.17 18.96 -36.82
N VAL A 65 -39.57 19.75 -35.92
CA VAL A 65 -38.12 19.92 -35.89
C VAL A 65 -37.54 18.57 -35.46
N PRO A 66 -36.80 17.87 -36.34
CA PRO A 66 -36.21 16.60 -35.97
C PRO A 66 -35.22 16.81 -34.83
N ASP A 67 -35.52 16.23 -33.68
CA ASP A 67 -34.64 16.20 -32.52
C ASP A 67 -33.53 15.16 -32.77
N TYR A 68 -32.42 15.62 -33.32
CA TYR A 68 -31.25 14.77 -33.55
C TYR A 68 -30.47 14.61 -32.25
N PRO A 69 -30.04 13.39 -31.90
CA PRO A 69 -29.21 13.19 -30.73
C PRO A 69 -27.85 13.90 -30.89
N ALA A 70 -27.29 14.34 -29.77
CA ALA A 70 -25.95 14.92 -29.73
C ALA A 70 -24.92 13.97 -30.38
N ILE A 71 -24.12 14.51 -31.31
CA ILE A 71 -23.06 13.76 -31.99
C ILE A 71 -21.97 13.42 -30.98
N LYS A 72 -21.93 12.16 -30.52
CA LYS A 72 -20.89 11.67 -29.61
C LYS A 72 -19.67 11.20 -30.41
N PRO A 73 -18.44 11.52 -29.97
CA PRO A 73 -17.25 10.96 -30.59
C PRO A 73 -17.20 9.45 -30.38
N LYS A 74 -16.49 8.74 -31.26
CA LYS A 74 -16.34 7.28 -31.18
C LYS A 74 -15.75 6.83 -29.84
N TYR A 75 -14.84 7.63 -29.27
CA TYR A 75 -14.20 7.37 -27.99
C TYR A 75 -14.33 8.58 -27.06
N PRO A 76 -14.33 8.38 -25.74
CA PRO A 76 -14.22 9.47 -24.78
C PRO A 76 -12.84 10.18 -24.90
N PRO A 77 -12.67 11.37 -24.30
CA PRO A 77 -11.36 12.04 -24.28
C PRO A 77 -10.27 11.15 -23.67
N GLY A 78 -9.15 10.97 -24.38
CA GLY A 78 -8.00 10.20 -23.89
C GLY A 78 -7.39 9.24 -24.90
N ARG A 79 -6.39 8.46 -24.47
CA ARG A 79 -5.71 7.42 -25.27
C ARG A 79 -6.23 6.04 -24.85
N TRP A 80 -7.10 5.45 -25.66
CA TRP A 80 -7.79 4.18 -25.36
C TRP A 80 -7.16 2.95 -26.04
N GLY A 81 -6.17 3.15 -26.92
CA GLY A 81 -5.42 2.06 -27.55
C GLY A 81 -6.32 1.12 -28.36
N LYS A 82 -6.25 -0.18 -28.06
CA LYS A 82 -7.06 -1.24 -28.70
C LYS A 82 -8.34 -1.57 -27.92
N MET A 83 -8.73 -0.74 -26.96
CA MET A 83 -9.94 -0.96 -26.16
C MET A 83 -11.20 -0.82 -27.03
N ASP A 84 -12.20 -1.65 -26.78
CA ASP A 84 -13.51 -1.49 -27.42
C ASP A 84 -14.17 -0.16 -27.02
N HIS A 85 -14.81 0.49 -27.98
CA HIS A 85 -15.43 1.81 -27.80
C HIS A 85 -16.53 1.81 -26.72
N LYS A 86 -17.38 0.79 -26.65
CA LYS A 86 -18.43 0.71 -25.61
C LYS A 86 -17.79 0.56 -24.24
N TYR A 87 -16.74 -0.26 -24.15
CA TYR A 87 -16.00 -0.45 -22.91
C TYR A 87 -15.26 0.81 -22.46
N ALA A 88 -14.69 1.58 -23.39
CA ALA A 88 -14.06 2.87 -23.10
C ALA A 88 -15.07 3.88 -22.51
N TRP A 89 -16.26 3.98 -23.10
CA TRP A 89 -17.34 4.81 -22.56
C TRP A 89 -17.83 4.35 -21.19
N LEU A 90 -17.99 3.03 -20.99
CA LEU A 90 -18.32 2.48 -19.66
C LEU A 90 -17.31 2.89 -18.59
N TRP A 91 -16.01 2.81 -18.91
CA TRP A 91 -14.93 3.24 -18.03
C TRP A 91 -14.94 4.75 -17.78
N ASN A 92 -15.19 5.55 -18.81
CA ASN A 92 -15.30 7.00 -18.67
C ASN A 92 -16.46 7.38 -17.73
N SER A 93 -17.64 6.80 -17.92
CA SER A 93 -18.79 7.03 -17.05
C SER A 93 -18.53 6.53 -15.63
N ALA A 94 -17.88 5.38 -15.45
CA ALA A 94 -17.50 4.90 -14.13
C ALA A 94 -16.51 5.86 -13.42
N LYS A 95 -15.57 6.44 -14.16
CA LYS A 95 -14.63 7.46 -13.66
C LYS A 95 -15.37 8.74 -13.28
N GLU A 96 -16.28 9.23 -14.11
CA GLU A 96 -17.11 10.42 -13.83
C GLU A 96 -17.97 10.22 -12.59
N ASN A 97 -18.63 9.06 -12.47
CA ASN A 97 -19.41 8.68 -11.30
C ASN A 97 -18.57 8.58 -10.02
N GLN A 98 -17.30 8.18 -10.11
CA GLN A 98 -16.40 8.20 -8.95
C GLN A 98 -15.90 9.61 -8.62
N ALA A 99 -15.62 10.41 -9.64
CA ALA A 99 -15.19 11.79 -9.46
C ALA A 99 -16.30 12.67 -8.86
N SER A 100 -17.57 12.37 -9.16
CA SER A 100 -18.73 13.09 -8.64
C SER A 100 -18.99 12.83 -7.14
N ILE A 101 -18.48 11.73 -6.58
CA ILE A 101 -18.53 11.49 -5.14
C ILE A 101 -17.55 12.48 -4.48
N PRO A 102 -18.00 13.39 -3.60
CA PRO A 102 -17.13 14.44 -3.04
C PRO A 102 -16.18 13.90 -1.97
N ASP A 103 -16.60 12.84 -1.28
CA ASP A 103 -15.89 12.30 -0.12
C ASP A 103 -15.00 11.12 -0.49
N VAL A 104 -13.83 11.06 0.16
CA VAL A 104 -12.85 10.00 -0.10
C VAL A 104 -13.39 8.65 0.36
N GLN A 105 -13.98 8.55 1.55
CA GLN A 105 -14.54 7.29 2.04
C GLN A 105 -15.65 6.77 1.11
N GLY A 106 -16.55 7.65 0.67
CA GLY A 106 -17.56 7.29 -0.33
C GLY A 106 -16.96 6.74 -1.64
N ARG A 107 -15.83 7.28 -2.10
CA ARG A 107 -15.10 6.74 -3.27
C ARG A 107 -14.49 5.37 -2.99
N ILE A 108 -13.93 5.17 -1.79
CA ILE A 108 -13.41 3.86 -1.33
C ILE A 108 -14.53 2.83 -1.37
N ASP A 109 -15.68 3.14 -0.77
CA ASP A 109 -16.81 2.23 -0.66
C ASP A 109 -17.34 1.82 -2.04
N ALA A 110 -17.51 2.79 -2.95
CA ALA A 110 -17.93 2.55 -4.32
C ALA A 110 -16.94 1.69 -5.14
N LEU A 111 -15.64 1.76 -4.83
CA LEU A 111 -14.61 0.91 -5.46
C LEU A 111 -14.66 -0.53 -4.95
N VAL A 112 -14.95 -0.69 -3.66
CA VAL A 112 -14.92 -1.96 -2.92
C VAL A 112 -16.20 -2.79 -3.11
N GLU A 113 -17.35 -2.13 -3.33
CA GLU A 113 -18.65 -2.79 -3.48
C GLU A 113 -18.70 -3.82 -4.61
N LYS A 114 -17.88 -3.64 -5.66
CA LYS A 114 -17.83 -4.54 -6.81
C LYS A 114 -17.19 -5.88 -6.44
N GLU A 115 -18.01 -6.91 -6.26
CA GLU A 115 -17.57 -8.30 -6.16
C GLU A 115 -16.90 -8.74 -7.47
N LEU A 116 -15.57 -8.86 -7.43
CA LEU A 116 -14.77 -9.23 -8.59
C LEU A 116 -13.69 -10.21 -8.17
N SER A 117 -13.43 -11.20 -9.04
CA SER A 117 -12.29 -12.09 -8.86
C SER A 117 -10.98 -11.30 -8.91
N ALA A 118 -10.32 -11.16 -7.78
CA ALA A 118 -9.06 -10.44 -7.68
C ALA A 118 -7.86 -11.39 -7.70
N LEU A 119 -6.77 -10.92 -8.30
CA LEU A 119 -5.46 -11.53 -8.16
C LEU A 119 -4.84 -10.99 -6.87
N VAL A 120 -4.46 -11.87 -5.95
CA VAL A 120 -3.81 -11.45 -4.70
C VAL A 120 -2.30 -11.39 -4.93
N LEU A 121 -1.73 -10.20 -4.78
CA LEU A 121 -0.29 -9.99 -4.76
C LEU A 121 0.20 -10.02 -3.31
N GLU A 122 0.76 -11.16 -2.94
CA GLU A 122 1.46 -11.32 -1.67
C GLU A 122 2.75 -10.47 -1.68
N PRO A 123 3.08 -9.79 -0.56
CA PRO A 123 4.28 -8.95 -0.44
C PRO A 123 5.58 -9.73 -0.54
N ILE A 124 5.58 -10.99 -0.10
CA ILE A 124 6.71 -11.91 -0.17
C ILE A 124 6.29 -13.05 -1.09
N ASN A 125 7.09 -13.34 -2.11
CA ASN A 125 6.87 -14.44 -3.04
C ASN A 125 8.23 -14.94 -3.55
N ASP A 126 8.55 -16.18 -3.21
CA ASP A 126 9.85 -16.82 -3.47
C ASP A 126 10.03 -17.25 -4.93
N HIS A 127 9.03 -17.03 -5.80
CA HIS A 127 9.16 -17.36 -7.21
C HIS A 127 10.25 -16.49 -7.86
N PRO A 128 11.23 -17.08 -8.58
CA PRO A 128 12.39 -16.33 -9.11
C PRO A 128 12.02 -15.23 -10.12
N ALA A 129 10.90 -15.39 -10.82
CA ALA A 129 10.36 -14.37 -11.74
C ALA A 129 9.30 -13.45 -11.10
N SER A 130 9.15 -13.45 -9.77
CA SER A 130 8.16 -12.61 -9.07
C SER A 130 8.42 -11.13 -9.30
N LEU A 131 9.68 -10.69 -9.34
CA LEU A 131 10.05 -9.29 -9.59
C LEU A 131 9.56 -8.81 -10.97
N GLN A 132 9.86 -9.56 -12.03
CA GLN A 132 9.42 -9.23 -13.40
C GLN A 132 7.89 -9.16 -13.50
N PHE A 133 7.21 -10.09 -12.82
CA PHE A 133 5.76 -10.09 -12.75
C PHE A 133 5.23 -8.84 -12.02
N ARG A 134 5.84 -8.46 -10.88
CA ARG A 134 5.46 -7.25 -10.14
C ARG A 134 5.70 -5.98 -10.94
N GLN A 135 6.84 -5.85 -11.60
CA GLN A 135 7.12 -4.76 -12.52
C GLN A 135 6.05 -4.65 -13.62
N TYR A 136 5.70 -5.78 -14.24
CA TYR A 136 4.63 -5.82 -15.24
C TYR A 136 3.31 -5.33 -14.67
N VAL A 137 2.86 -5.90 -13.55
CA VAL A 137 1.56 -5.64 -12.95
C VAL A 137 1.43 -4.18 -12.49
N THR A 138 2.48 -3.63 -11.88
CA THR A 138 2.51 -2.27 -11.32
C THR A 138 2.91 -1.18 -12.32
N LYS A 139 3.39 -1.54 -13.53
CA LYS A 139 4.03 -0.60 -14.49
C LYS A 139 5.24 0.11 -13.90
N THR A 140 6.06 -0.59 -13.15
CA THR A 140 7.25 -0.01 -12.52
C THR A 140 8.52 -0.47 -13.22
N GLU A 141 9.50 0.43 -13.26
CA GLU A 141 10.88 0.18 -13.64
C GLU A 141 11.71 0.08 -12.36
N MET A 142 12.64 -0.87 -12.30
CA MET A 142 13.62 -0.94 -11.21
C MET A 142 14.87 -0.20 -11.66
N ARG A 143 15.37 0.70 -10.81
CA ARG A 143 16.65 1.37 -11.01
C ARG A 143 17.58 1.05 -9.84
N PRO A 144 18.90 0.98 -10.08
CA PRO A 144 19.89 0.93 -9.01
C PRO A 144 19.71 2.10 -8.04
N TRP A 145 20.04 1.87 -6.77
CA TRP A 145 19.86 2.88 -5.71
C TRP A 145 20.80 4.09 -5.93
N GLU A 146 21.97 3.84 -6.48
CA GLU A 146 23.01 4.82 -6.76
C GLU A 146 22.61 5.80 -7.89
N GLU A 147 21.58 5.45 -8.68
CA GLU A 147 21.06 6.29 -9.76
C GLU A 147 20.00 7.29 -9.29
N VAL A 148 19.53 7.23 -8.04
CA VAL A 148 18.41 8.05 -7.61
C VAL A 148 18.87 9.49 -7.31
N PRO A 149 18.25 10.55 -7.90
CA PRO A 149 18.85 11.89 -7.96
C PRO A 149 19.17 12.59 -6.63
N TRP A 150 18.36 12.39 -5.59
CA TRP A 150 18.58 12.93 -4.23
C TRP A 150 19.89 12.44 -3.58
N TYR A 151 20.53 11.40 -4.14
CA TYR A 151 21.85 10.93 -3.72
C TYR A 151 23.00 11.79 -4.28
N ARG A 152 22.75 12.60 -5.32
CA ARG A 152 23.80 13.32 -6.06
C ARG A 152 24.05 14.75 -5.61
N ASP A 153 23.18 15.31 -4.77
CA ASP A 153 23.48 16.60 -4.16
C ASP A 153 24.71 16.41 -3.26
N GLU A 154 25.75 17.22 -3.49
CA GLU A 154 27.08 17.04 -2.90
C GLU A 154 27.01 16.73 -1.40
N PRO A 155 27.91 15.87 -0.89
CA PRO A 155 27.94 15.45 0.51
C PRO A 155 28.02 16.66 1.42
N SER A 156 26.85 17.16 1.82
CA SER A 156 26.75 18.34 2.64
C SER A 156 27.31 18.01 4.03
N GLU A 157 27.48 19.00 4.89
CA GLU A 157 27.82 18.77 6.31
C GLU A 157 26.94 17.71 7.00
N SER A 158 25.79 17.33 6.42
CA SER A 158 24.97 16.20 6.85
C SER A 158 25.70 14.86 6.86
N GLU A 159 26.62 14.59 5.92
CA GLU A 159 27.30 13.28 5.88
C GLU A 159 28.23 13.07 7.09
N ARG A 160 29.00 14.09 7.47
CA ARG A 160 29.88 14.02 8.65
C ARG A 160 29.07 13.79 9.93
N LYS A 161 27.91 14.43 10.04
CA LYS A 161 26.98 14.23 11.18
C LYS A 161 26.28 12.87 11.13
N ALA A 162 26.07 12.33 9.93
CA ALA A 162 25.55 10.98 9.74
C ALA A 162 26.56 9.91 10.17
N SER A 163 27.87 10.08 9.89
CA SER A 163 28.90 9.12 10.31
C SER A 163 28.92 8.91 11.84
N SER A 164 28.86 9.99 12.62
CA SER A 164 28.80 9.87 14.09
C SER A 164 27.51 9.20 14.58
N ALA A 165 26.37 9.47 13.92
CA ALA A 165 25.11 8.80 14.24
C ALA A 165 25.15 7.30 13.89
N ILE A 166 25.80 6.94 12.78
CA ILE A 166 26.01 5.55 12.34
C ILE A 166 26.86 4.80 13.36
N ASP A 167 27.97 5.38 13.83
CA ASP A 167 28.84 4.72 14.81
C ASP A 167 28.13 4.46 16.14
N GLN A 168 27.34 5.42 16.61
CA GLN A 168 26.52 5.24 17.81
C GLN A 168 25.44 4.18 17.58
N LEU A 169 24.79 4.20 16.41
CA LEU A 169 23.76 3.23 16.06
C LEU A 169 24.32 1.81 15.91
N LYS A 170 25.54 1.64 15.39
CA LYS A 170 26.24 0.34 15.35
C LYS A 170 26.38 -0.24 16.75
N LYS A 171 26.84 0.59 17.70
CA LYS A 171 26.96 0.19 19.11
C LYS A 171 25.61 -0.23 19.68
N ASP A 172 24.59 0.60 19.51
CA ASP A 172 23.23 0.32 19.98
C ASP A 172 22.67 -0.98 19.36
N ILE A 173 22.86 -1.21 18.05
CA ILE A 173 22.43 -2.42 17.36
C ILE A 173 23.12 -3.66 17.93
N SER A 174 24.43 -3.61 18.16
CA SER A 174 25.17 -4.70 18.80
C SER A 174 24.61 -5.00 20.20
N ASP A 175 24.36 -3.96 20.99
CA ASP A 175 23.79 -4.10 22.34
C ASP A 175 22.35 -4.67 22.28
N PHE A 176 21.53 -4.27 21.32
CA PHE A 176 20.17 -4.80 21.13
C PHE A 176 20.17 -6.27 20.73
N ILE A 177 21.09 -6.67 19.84
CA ILE A 177 21.26 -8.07 19.44
C ILE A 177 21.66 -8.92 20.65
N LEU A 178 22.67 -8.49 21.42
CA LEU A 178 23.10 -9.19 22.63
C LEU A 178 21.98 -9.26 23.67
N MET A 179 21.25 -8.16 23.89
CA MET A 179 20.15 -8.11 24.83
C MET A 179 19.02 -9.09 24.45
N GLU A 180 18.61 -9.12 23.17
CA GLU A 180 17.54 -10.02 22.69
C GLU A 180 17.95 -11.50 22.69
N HIS A 181 19.23 -11.80 22.45
CA HIS A 181 19.72 -13.18 22.38
C HIS A 181 20.15 -13.77 23.73
N GLU A 182 20.81 -12.98 24.58
CA GLU A 182 21.48 -13.49 25.79
C GLU A 182 20.78 -13.07 27.08
N VAL A 183 20.26 -11.84 27.15
CA VAL A 183 19.76 -11.25 28.40
C VAL A 183 18.28 -11.55 28.61
N ILE A 184 17.45 -11.41 27.57
CA ILE A 184 16.00 -11.61 27.68
C ILE A 184 15.69 -13.11 27.74
N GLN A 185 15.51 -13.61 28.96
CA GLN A 185 15.05 -14.98 29.19
C GLN A 185 13.58 -15.13 28.81
N ARG A 186 13.32 -15.62 27.59
CA ARG A 186 11.96 -15.98 27.18
C ARG A 186 11.59 -17.34 27.79
N PRO A 187 10.43 -17.49 28.47
CA PRO A 187 9.97 -18.80 28.91
C PRO A 187 9.91 -19.75 27.71
N LYS A 188 10.13 -21.06 27.92
CA LYS A 188 10.34 -22.14 26.93
C LYS A 188 9.25 -22.34 25.85
N MET A 189 8.41 -21.36 25.57
CA MET A 189 7.68 -21.29 24.32
C MET A 189 8.67 -21.19 23.16
N LYS A 190 8.44 -22.02 22.13
CA LYS A 190 9.26 -22.07 20.90
C LYS A 190 9.67 -20.66 20.51
N THR A 191 10.97 -20.37 20.56
CA THR A 191 11.54 -19.06 20.27
C THR A 191 11.04 -18.61 18.91
N ASN A 192 10.06 -17.72 18.89
CA ASN A 192 9.46 -17.27 17.65
C ASN A 192 10.42 -16.22 17.08
N GLN A 193 11.31 -16.63 16.18
CA GLN A 193 12.26 -15.74 15.51
C GLN A 193 11.57 -14.46 15.00
N THR A 194 10.33 -14.56 14.55
CA THR A 194 9.49 -13.41 14.17
C THR A 194 9.35 -12.36 15.26
N GLN A 195 9.12 -12.78 16.52
CA GLN A 195 8.98 -11.86 17.65
C GLN A 195 10.30 -11.18 17.99
N MET A 196 11.41 -11.92 17.88
CA MET A 196 12.75 -11.40 18.09
C MET A 196 13.10 -10.36 17.01
N CYS A 197 12.89 -10.70 15.73
CA CYS A 197 13.08 -9.78 14.61
C CYS A 197 12.22 -8.52 14.77
N HIS A 198 10.97 -8.68 15.18
CA HIS A 198 10.09 -7.54 15.43
C HIS A 198 10.59 -6.66 16.58
N SER A 199 11.05 -7.27 17.68
CA SER A 199 11.60 -6.53 18.83
C SER A 199 12.87 -5.77 18.43
N LEU A 200 13.76 -6.39 17.65
CA LEU A 200 14.95 -5.75 17.09
C LEU A 200 14.60 -4.59 16.16
N ILE A 201 13.71 -4.79 15.19
CA ILE A 201 13.26 -3.72 14.28
C ILE A 201 12.74 -2.50 15.06
N ARG A 202 11.97 -2.75 16.12
CA ARG A 202 11.47 -1.70 17.01
C ARG A 202 12.60 -0.96 17.73
N LEU A 203 13.54 -1.68 18.34
CA LEU A 203 14.66 -1.08 19.06
C LEU A 203 15.55 -0.25 18.12
N ILE A 204 15.86 -0.79 16.93
CA ILE A 204 16.64 -0.11 15.90
C ILE A 204 15.92 1.15 15.42
N SER A 205 14.62 1.07 15.14
CA SER A 205 13.82 2.23 14.73
C SER A 205 13.78 3.31 15.80
N ASN A 206 13.62 2.93 17.07
CA ASN A 206 13.62 3.87 18.20
C ASN A 206 14.98 4.54 18.39
N SER A 207 16.08 3.80 18.28
CA SER A 207 17.43 4.35 18.36
C SER A 207 17.70 5.32 17.20
N LEU A 208 17.31 4.96 15.97
CA LEU A 208 17.37 5.84 14.80
C LEU A 208 16.65 7.16 15.05
N ILE A 209 15.40 7.11 15.52
CA ILE A 209 14.59 8.31 15.80
C ILE A 209 15.22 9.13 16.93
N ALA A 210 15.74 8.49 17.98
CA ALA A 210 16.35 9.18 19.12
C ALA A 210 17.64 9.93 18.74
N HIS A 211 18.51 9.30 17.95
CA HIS A 211 19.78 9.89 17.51
C HIS A 211 19.59 10.93 16.42
N LEU A 212 18.82 10.58 15.36
CA LEU A 212 18.59 11.48 14.24
C LEU A 212 17.63 12.61 14.58
N GLY A 213 16.68 12.39 15.50
CA GLY A 213 15.71 13.41 15.92
C GLY A 213 16.34 14.66 16.54
N LYS A 214 17.55 14.56 17.11
CA LYS A 214 18.31 15.74 17.56
C LYS A 214 18.72 16.64 16.40
N GLN A 215 19.03 16.05 15.25
CA GLN A 215 19.53 16.74 14.06
C GLN A 215 18.41 17.10 13.08
N LYS A 216 17.34 16.30 13.06
CA LYS A 216 16.24 16.34 12.11
C LYS A 216 14.91 16.54 12.85
N PRO A 217 14.44 17.78 13.01
CA PRO A 217 13.24 18.10 13.80
C PRO A 217 11.97 17.40 13.31
N HIS A 218 11.86 17.11 12.01
CA HIS A 218 10.69 16.45 11.43
C HIS A 218 10.44 15.08 12.07
N LEU A 219 11.49 14.34 12.45
CA LEU A 219 11.37 13.04 13.10
C LEU A 219 10.67 13.11 14.46
N LYS A 220 10.76 14.24 15.17
CA LYS A 220 10.04 14.45 16.44
C LYS A 220 8.53 14.61 16.24
N THR A 221 8.12 15.01 15.04
CA THR A 221 6.71 15.19 14.66
C THR A 221 6.12 14.00 13.91
N CYS A 222 6.96 13.00 13.59
CA CYS A 222 6.53 11.80 12.90
C CYS A 222 5.80 10.86 13.86
N GLN A 223 4.87 10.08 13.32
CA GLN A 223 4.20 9.01 14.02
C GLN A 223 4.86 7.68 13.66
N TYR A 224 5.19 6.88 14.68
CA TYR A 224 5.71 5.53 14.52
C TYR A 224 4.62 4.54 14.90
N ASP A 225 4.24 3.67 13.96
CA ASP A 225 3.25 2.63 14.17
C ASP A 225 3.85 1.23 13.97
N GLU A 226 3.33 0.26 14.71
CA GLU A 226 3.73 -1.14 14.65
C GLU A 226 2.62 -2.01 14.06
N ASN A 227 3.00 -3.12 13.41
CA ASN A 227 2.08 -4.09 12.79
C ASN A 227 1.07 -3.44 11.82
N VAL A 228 1.56 -2.59 10.94
CA VAL A 228 0.74 -1.77 10.05
C VAL A 228 0.25 -2.59 8.86
N LEU A 229 -1.07 -2.77 8.77
CA LEU A 229 -1.70 -3.37 7.59
C LEU A 229 -1.88 -2.32 6.50
N VAL A 230 -1.23 -2.55 5.37
CA VAL A 230 -1.42 -1.79 4.13
C VAL A 230 -2.09 -2.67 3.11
N SER A 231 -3.21 -2.20 2.56
CA SER A 231 -3.90 -2.86 1.46
C SER A 231 -4.16 -1.87 0.34
N SER A 232 -3.90 -2.31 -0.89
CA SER A 232 -4.13 -1.54 -2.10
C SER A 232 -4.92 -2.34 -3.12
N LEU A 233 -5.68 -1.62 -3.94
CA LEU A 233 -6.57 -2.16 -4.96
C LEU A 233 -6.35 -1.38 -6.26
N TRP A 234 -6.11 -2.09 -7.35
CA TRP A 234 -6.09 -1.47 -8.67
C TRP A 234 -6.51 -2.46 -9.75
N ASP A 235 -6.92 -1.93 -10.90
CA ASP A 235 -7.24 -2.73 -12.07
C ASP A 235 -6.08 -2.66 -13.07
N ARG A 236 -5.70 -3.83 -13.62
CA ARG A 236 -4.66 -3.93 -14.63
C ARG A 236 -5.18 -4.53 -15.91
N HIS A 237 -5.07 -3.74 -16.98
CA HIS A 237 -5.28 -4.17 -18.35
C HIS A 237 -4.17 -5.11 -18.86
N GLY A 238 -4.56 -6.06 -19.73
CA GLY A 238 -3.63 -6.96 -20.43
C GLY A 238 -3.35 -8.28 -19.68
N ILE A 239 -4.12 -8.58 -18.63
CA ILE A 239 -4.13 -9.90 -17.99
C ILE A 239 -5.48 -10.52 -18.31
N GLU A 240 -5.48 -11.42 -19.29
CA GLU A 240 -6.72 -11.98 -19.82
C GLU A 240 -7.54 -12.71 -18.74
N ARG A 241 -8.77 -12.24 -18.52
CA ARG A 241 -9.81 -13.04 -17.89
C ARG A 241 -10.61 -13.72 -18.99
N LYS A 242 -10.50 -15.05 -19.07
CA LYS A 242 -11.43 -15.84 -19.88
C LYS A 242 -12.78 -15.86 -19.17
N ARG A 243 -13.75 -15.06 -19.62
CA ARG A 243 -15.15 -15.20 -19.20
C ARG A 243 -15.84 -16.12 -20.20
N ARG A 244 -16.38 -17.24 -19.72
CA ARG A 244 -17.29 -18.06 -20.54
C ARG A 244 -18.60 -17.28 -20.65
N LYS A 245 -19.00 -16.90 -21.85
CA LYS A 245 -20.39 -16.52 -22.12
C LYS A 245 -21.10 -17.78 -22.63
N PHE A 246 -22.17 -18.15 -21.95
CA PHE A 246 -23.14 -19.08 -22.52
C PHE A 246 -24.08 -18.27 -23.40
N THR A 247 -24.06 -18.52 -24.69
CA THR A 247 -25.08 -18.06 -25.62
C THR A 247 -26.01 -19.25 -25.85
N SER A 248 -27.30 -19.09 -25.59
CA SER A 248 -28.30 -20.17 -25.65
C SER A 248 -28.42 -20.81 -27.03
N ASP A 249 -27.99 -20.11 -28.09
CA ASP A 249 -28.39 -20.43 -29.47
C ASP A 249 -27.30 -21.09 -30.31
N SER A 250 -26.13 -21.39 -29.74
CA SER A 250 -25.09 -22.14 -30.46
C SER A 250 -24.16 -22.84 -29.48
N ASP A 251 -23.87 -24.12 -29.70
CA ASP A 251 -22.85 -24.92 -28.98
C ASP A 251 -21.40 -24.39 -29.12
N VAL A 252 -21.25 -23.11 -29.49
CA VAL A 252 -19.99 -22.41 -29.63
C VAL A 252 -19.71 -21.64 -28.35
N TYR A 253 -18.65 -22.05 -27.65
CA TYR A 253 -18.13 -21.31 -26.51
C TYR A 253 -17.51 -19.98 -26.96
N ILE A 254 -18.28 -18.88 -26.85
CA ILE A 254 -17.74 -17.54 -27.03
C ILE A 254 -17.07 -17.12 -25.72
N PHE A 255 -15.74 -16.96 -25.76
CA PHE A 255 -15.00 -16.37 -24.65
C PHE A 255 -15.03 -14.86 -24.78
N ASP A 256 -15.71 -14.20 -23.84
CA ASP A 256 -15.54 -12.76 -23.67
C ASP A 256 -14.24 -12.54 -22.91
N THR A 257 -13.26 -11.93 -23.56
CA THR A 257 -12.01 -11.60 -22.90
C THR A 257 -12.22 -10.31 -22.14
N VAL A 258 -12.51 -10.40 -20.84
CA VAL A 258 -12.48 -9.23 -19.98
C VAL A 258 -11.00 -8.90 -19.75
N GLN A 259 -10.56 -7.76 -20.28
CA GLN A 259 -9.14 -7.46 -20.40
C GLN A 259 -8.51 -6.92 -19.11
N ASP A 260 -9.34 -6.53 -18.13
CA ASP A 260 -8.88 -5.96 -16.87
C ASP A 260 -8.92 -7.00 -15.75
N GLN A 261 -7.77 -7.23 -15.12
CA GLN A 261 -7.63 -8.03 -13.91
C GLN A 261 -7.48 -7.11 -12.71
N ARG A 262 -8.42 -7.21 -11.78
CA ARG A 262 -8.34 -6.59 -10.47
C ARG A 262 -7.24 -7.23 -9.67
N ILE A 263 -6.42 -6.41 -9.05
CA ILE A 263 -5.30 -6.80 -8.24
C ILE A 263 -5.47 -6.21 -6.86
N VAL A 264 -5.26 -7.07 -5.87
CA VAL A 264 -5.28 -6.71 -4.46
C VAL A 264 -3.90 -7.01 -3.92
N SER A 265 -3.25 -6.03 -3.31
CA SER A 265 -2.09 -6.28 -2.48
C SER A 265 -2.45 -6.04 -1.02
N LYS A 266 -1.98 -6.93 -0.14
CA LYS A 266 -2.13 -6.83 1.31
C LYS A 266 -0.79 -7.13 1.94
N GLY A 267 -0.18 -6.13 2.56
CA GLY A 267 1.08 -6.25 3.27
C GLY A 267 0.96 -5.87 4.73
N TYR A 268 1.67 -6.60 5.58
CA TYR A 268 1.82 -6.31 7.00
C TYR A 268 3.24 -5.83 7.22
N PHE A 269 3.40 -4.54 7.48
CA PHE A 269 4.68 -3.96 7.86
C PHE A 269 4.87 -4.13 9.36
N GLN A 270 6.06 -4.53 9.80
CA GLN A 270 6.39 -4.62 11.22
C GLN A 270 6.36 -3.22 11.84
N SER A 271 6.88 -2.23 11.11
CA SER A 271 6.80 -0.84 11.50
C SER A 271 6.66 0.10 10.31
N MET A 272 6.05 1.25 10.57
CA MET A 272 5.93 2.33 9.58
C MET A 272 6.12 3.68 10.28
N LEU A 273 7.02 4.49 9.74
CA LEU A 273 7.18 5.89 10.12
C LEU A 273 6.35 6.74 9.17
N ARG A 274 5.47 7.58 9.72
CA ARG A 274 4.58 8.47 8.98
C ARG A 274 4.78 9.92 9.38
N SER A 275 4.44 10.84 8.49
CA SER A 275 4.54 12.27 8.76
C SER A 275 3.38 13.05 8.16
N HIS A 276 3.28 14.31 8.59
CA HIS A 276 2.21 15.23 8.18
C HIS A 276 2.41 15.83 6.79
N GLN A 277 3.59 15.65 6.20
CA GLN A 277 3.97 16.13 4.87
C GLN A 277 4.52 14.98 4.02
N PRO A 278 4.45 15.07 2.69
CA PRO A 278 5.00 14.05 1.82
C PRO A 278 6.53 14.16 1.70
N LEU A 279 7.17 13.08 1.27
CA LEU A 279 8.54 13.15 0.78
C LEU A 279 8.64 14.00 -0.50
N PRO A 280 9.79 14.65 -0.77
CA PRO A 280 10.04 15.32 -2.03
C PRO A 280 9.97 14.33 -3.21
N LEU A 281 9.70 14.83 -4.42
CA LEU A 281 9.73 14.02 -5.63
C LEU A 281 11.18 13.70 -5.99
N CYS A 282 11.51 12.42 -6.13
CA CYS A 282 12.85 12.03 -6.59
C CYS A 282 13.07 12.34 -8.07
N VAL A 283 12.02 12.22 -8.88
CA VAL A 283 12.00 12.54 -10.31
C VAL A 283 10.71 13.31 -10.61
N PRO A 284 10.77 14.44 -11.34
CA PRO A 284 9.58 15.15 -11.78
C PRO A 284 8.63 14.23 -12.55
N ARG A 285 7.31 14.47 -12.42
CA ARG A 285 6.28 13.61 -13.01
C ARG A 285 6.43 13.45 -14.53
N ASP A 286 6.83 14.53 -15.21
CA ASP A 286 6.94 14.57 -16.66
C ASP A 286 8.22 13.90 -17.17
N GLU A 287 9.29 13.88 -16.36
CA GLU A 287 10.56 13.19 -16.65
C GLU A 287 10.52 11.71 -16.25
N GLY A 288 9.71 11.37 -15.25
CA GLY A 288 9.61 10.02 -14.67
C GLY A 288 8.86 9.01 -15.55
N ILE A 289 8.25 9.45 -16.67
CA ILE A 289 7.76 8.54 -17.69
C ILE A 289 8.97 8.01 -18.47
N SER A 290 9.64 7.01 -17.89
CA SER A 290 10.72 6.29 -18.55
C SER A 290 10.19 5.67 -19.85
N VAL A 291 10.48 6.33 -20.97
CA VAL A 291 10.25 5.78 -22.33
C VAL A 291 11.40 4.84 -22.72
N THR A 292 12.49 4.85 -21.96
CA THR A 292 13.75 4.19 -22.33
C THR A 292 13.68 2.67 -22.26
N SER A 293 12.91 2.10 -21.34
CA SER A 293 12.72 0.65 -21.24
C SER A 293 11.30 0.26 -21.62
N SER A 294 11.17 -0.73 -22.51
CA SER A 294 9.85 -1.32 -22.77
C SER A 294 9.38 -2.07 -21.51
N PRO A 295 8.11 -1.93 -21.08
CA PRO A 295 7.61 -2.65 -19.92
C PRO A 295 7.79 -4.16 -20.10
N PRO A 296 8.13 -4.92 -19.04
CA PRO A 296 8.36 -6.35 -19.15
C PRO A 296 7.11 -7.04 -19.70
N GLN A 297 7.27 -7.92 -20.67
CA GLN A 297 6.14 -8.64 -21.27
C GLN A 297 5.82 -9.90 -20.48
N LEU A 298 4.54 -10.11 -20.19
CA LEU A 298 4.07 -11.29 -19.49
C LEU A 298 3.98 -12.48 -20.45
N LYS A 299 4.89 -13.44 -20.33
CA LYS A 299 4.92 -14.66 -21.18
C LYS A 299 3.92 -15.73 -20.74
N PHE A 300 3.62 -15.79 -19.43
CA PHE A 300 2.85 -16.88 -18.84
C PHE A 300 1.67 -16.34 -18.01
N LYS A 301 0.75 -17.23 -17.62
CA LYS A 301 -0.36 -16.86 -16.74
C LYS A 301 0.16 -16.49 -15.33
N PRO A 302 -0.53 -15.60 -14.59
CA PRO A 302 -0.17 -15.24 -13.22
C PRO A 302 0.08 -16.43 -12.27
N SER A 303 -0.67 -17.53 -12.46
CA SER A 303 -0.52 -18.75 -11.66
C SER A 303 0.87 -19.39 -11.77
N VAL A 304 1.57 -19.21 -12.88
CA VAL A 304 2.94 -19.71 -13.06
C VAL A 304 3.91 -18.98 -12.13
N TYR A 305 3.64 -17.72 -11.81
CA TYR A 305 4.45 -16.89 -10.92
C TYR A 305 4.08 -17.06 -9.44
N GLY A 306 3.30 -18.08 -9.08
CA GLY A 306 2.83 -18.31 -7.71
C GLY A 306 1.65 -17.44 -7.29
N HIS A 307 1.02 -16.70 -8.22
CA HIS A 307 -0.13 -15.86 -7.90
C HIS A 307 -1.44 -16.56 -8.28
N GLU A 308 -2.14 -17.07 -7.28
CA GLU A 308 -3.44 -17.69 -7.45
C GLU A 308 -4.56 -16.64 -7.50
N LYS A 309 -5.63 -16.97 -8.24
CA LYS A 309 -6.85 -16.17 -8.21
C LYS A 309 -7.59 -16.49 -6.93
N ALA A 310 -7.80 -15.49 -6.09
CA ALA A 310 -8.70 -15.65 -4.96
C ALA A 310 -10.12 -15.92 -5.48
N LEU A 311 -10.86 -16.76 -4.76
CA LEU A 311 -12.30 -16.86 -4.94
C LEU A 311 -12.93 -15.46 -4.85
N PRO A 312 -13.98 -15.17 -5.63
CA PRO A 312 -14.69 -13.91 -5.53
C PRO A 312 -15.15 -13.76 -4.08
N LYS A 313 -14.59 -12.77 -3.40
CA LYS A 313 -14.97 -12.35 -2.06
C LYS A 313 -15.15 -10.84 -2.12
N LYS A 314 -16.18 -10.35 -1.44
CA LYS A 314 -16.29 -8.93 -1.16
C LYS A 314 -15.01 -8.49 -0.46
N LEU A 315 -14.37 -7.46 -1.00
CA LEU A 315 -13.23 -6.86 -0.34
C LEU A 315 -13.76 -6.08 0.87
N ASP A 316 -13.08 -6.18 2.00
CA ASP A 316 -13.57 -5.51 3.21
C ASP A 316 -13.26 -4.01 3.16
N SER A 317 -12.07 -3.66 2.69
CA SER A 317 -11.56 -2.29 2.53
C SER A 317 -10.18 -2.31 1.88
N PHE A 318 -9.68 -1.14 1.46
CA PHE A 318 -8.25 -0.89 1.25
C PHE A 318 -7.78 0.14 2.28
N ILE A 319 -6.57 -0.04 2.81
CA ILE A 319 -6.09 0.65 4.02
C ILE A 319 -4.67 1.15 3.75
N ALA A 320 -4.40 2.43 3.98
CA ALA A 320 -3.07 3.02 3.75
C ALA A 320 -2.14 2.92 4.99
N GLY A 321 -2.46 2.03 5.93
CA GLY A 321 -1.79 1.93 7.22
C GLY A 321 -2.26 2.92 8.29
N HIS A 322 -3.29 3.73 8.00
CA HIS A 322 -3.83 4.74 8.90
C HIS A 322 -5.32 4.96 8.65
N ARG A 323 -5.98 5.69 9.55
CA ARG A 323 -7.38 6.13 9.37
C ARG A 323 -7.42 7.43 8.57
N LEU A 324 -8.43 7.59 7.71
CA LEU A 324 -8.63 8.84 6.98
C LEU A 324 -8.77 10.02 7.97
N GLY A 325 -8.07 11.12 7.73
CA GLY A 325 -8.07 12.31 8.59
C GLY A 325 -7.03 12.28 9.72
N ASP A 326 -6.23 11.23 9.83
CA ASP A 326 -5.04 11.23 10.69
C ASP A 326 -4.11 12.40 10.28
N PRO A 327 -3.51 13.18 11.20
CA PRO A 327 -2.58 14.23 10.82
C PRO A 327 -1.36 13.73 10.02
N CYS A 328 -0.94 12.47 10.23
CA CYS A 328 0.27 11.88 9.64
C CYS A 328 -0.06 10.88 8.50
N GLU A 329 -0.70 11.33 7.42
CA GLU A 329 -1.18 10.45 6.33
C GLU A 329 -0.06 9.94 5.40
N PHE A 330 1.12 10.55 5.42
CA PHE A 330 2.18 10.25 4.47
C PHE A 330 3.21 9.29 5.06
N GLY A 331 3.36 8.11 4.45
CA GLY A 331 4.42 7.16 4.78
C GLY A 331 5.80 7.68 4.39
N LEU A 332 6.75 7.61 5.33
CA LEU A 332 8.17 7.89 5.10
C LEU A 332 8.95 6.62 4.85
N VAL A 333 8.95 5.72 5.84
CA VAL A 333 9.69 4.46 5.80
C VAL A 333 8.80 3.35 6.33
N GLY A 334 8.68 2.27 5.57
CA GLY A 334 8.03 1.04 6.01
C GLY A 334 9.07 -0.08 6.11
N MET A 335 9.13 -0.76 7.25
CA MET A 335 10.03 -1.89 7.46
C MET A 335 9.27 -3.21 7.33
N LEU A 336 9.82 -4.10 6.50
CA LEU A 336 9.33 -5.46 6.31
C LEU A 336 10.44 -6.46 6.64
N SER A 337 10.18 -7.38 7.56
CA SER A 337 11.06 -8.53 7.83
C SER A 337 10.62 -9.74 7.01
N THR A 338 11.56 -10.30 6.26
CA THR A 338 11.46 -11.64 5.66
C THR A 338 12.15 -12.60 6.61
N CYS A 339 11.43 -13.17 7.57
CA CYS A 339 11.97 -13.94 8.71
C CYS A 339 12.73 -15.25 8.35
N ASP A 340 13.16 -15.44 7.10
CA ASP A 340 13.81 -16.64 6.58
C ASP A 340 15.36 -16.53 6.52
N THR A 341 15.95 -15.54 7.19
CA THR A 341 17.41 -15.42 7.27
C THR A 341 17.98 -16.46 8.23
N HIS A 342 18.30 -17.64 7.69
CA HIS A 342 18.94 -18.73 8.44
C HIS A 342 20.38 -18.43 8.88
N SER A 343 20.99 -17.34 8.41
CA SER A 343 22.33 -16.90 8.83
C SER A 343 22.45 -15.37 8.72
N VAL A 344 22.51 -14.68 9.85
CA VAL A 344 23.05 -13.30 9.90
C VAL A 344 24.54 -13.47 10.13
N ASN A 345 25.35 -13.31 9.09
CA ASN A 345 26.80 -13.45 9.20
C ASN A 345 27.41 -12.17 9.75
N GLU A 346 27.01 -10.99 9.24
CA GLU A 346 27.56 -9.68 9.62
C GLU A 346 26.52 -8.56 9.40
N LEU A 347 26.70 -7.45 10.13
CA LEU A 347 25.93 -6.21 9.91
C LEU A 347 26.41 -5.56 8.61
N ASN A 348 25.53 -5.42 7.62
CA ASN A 348 25.86 -4.73 6.38
C ASN A 348 25.82 -3.21 6.60
N GLU A 349 26.99 -2.56 6.59
CA GLU A 349 27.11 -1.12 6.82
C GLU A 349 26.42 -0.27 5.74
N ASP A 350 26.41 -0.73 4.49
CA ASP A 350 25.75 -0.01 3.38
C ASP A 350 24.23 0.02 3.57
N VAL A 351 23.67 -1.09 4.06
CA VAL A 351 22.24 -1.16 4.43
C VAL A 351 21.93 -0.19 5.58
N LEU A 352 22.80 -0.15 6.60
CA LEU A 352 22.62 0.77 7.72
C LEU A 352 22.69 2.23 7.28
N LYS A 353 23.67 2.57 6.43
CA LYS A 353 23.81 3.90 5.83
C LYS A 353 22.55 4.27 5.05
N THR A 354 22.06 3.35 4.22
CA THR A 354 20.82 3.54 3.44
C THR A 354 19.61 3.78 4.33
N ILE A 355 19.46 3.03 5.43
CA ILE A 355 18.35 3.22 6.38
C ILE A 355 18.45 4.59 7.06
N VAL A 356 19.66 4.99 7.50
CA VAL A 356 19.88 6.31 8.11
C VAL A 356 19.53 7.44 7.13
N GLU A 357 19.95 7.31 5.87
CA GLU A 357 19.60 8.26 4.80
C GLU A 357 18.09 8.34 4.57
N MET A 358 17.39 7.20 4.52
CA MET A 358 15.93 7.16 4.39
C MET A 358 15.20 7.85 5.55
N PHE A 359 15.67 7.69 6.80
CA PHE A 359 15.11 8.40 7.95
C PHE A 359 15.46 9.90 7.94
N ALA A 360 16.62 10.26 7.41
CA ALA A 360 17.08 11.64 7.33
C ALA A 360 16.35 12.47 6.26
N LEU A 361 15.61 11.82 5.34
CA LEU A 361 14.77 12.47 4.35
C LEU A 361 13.74 13.40 5.00
N GLU A 362 13.82 14.67 4.65
CA GLU A 362 12.93 15.70 5.18
C GLU A 362 11.66 15.78 4.32
N PRO A 363 10.47 15.61 4.92
CA PRO A 363 9.21 15.87 4.26
C PRO A 363 9.12 17.34 3.82
N LYS A 364 8.53 17.61 2.66
CA LYS A 364 8.38 18.96 2.13
C LYS A 364 6.99 19.17 1.58
N ASP A 365 6.41 20.34 1.84
CA ASP A 365 5.19 20.77 1.16
C ASP A 365 5.46 20.85 -0.36
N ARG A 366 4.55 20.29 -1.15
CA ARG A 366 4.63 20.31 -2.62
C ARG A 366 3.90 21.50 -3.23
N GLY A 367 3.32 22.38 -2.41
CA GLY A 367 2.59 23.57 -2.86
C GLY A 367 1.19 23.26 -3.40
N TYR A 368 0.70 22.04 -3.20
CA TYR A 368 -0.66 21.63 -3.52
C TYR A 368 -1.17 20.63 -2.48
N ASN A 369 -2.47 20.71 -2.17
CA ASN A 369 -3.07 19.86 -1.16
C ASN A 369 -3.13 18.40 -1.64
N MET A 370 -2.28 17.55 -1.06
CA MET A 370 -2.29 16.11 -1.30
C MET A 370 -3.06 15.33 -0.26
N LYS A 371 -3.60 16.00 0.77
CA LYS A 371 -4.48 15.32 1.71
C LYS A 371 -5.72 14.87 0.94
N PRO A 372 -6.17 13.62 1.14
CA PRO A 372 -7.47 13.24 0.65
C PRO A 372 -8.45 14.30 1.14
N THR A 373 -9.27 14.88 0.26
CA THR A 373 -10.32 15.80 0.69
C THR A 373 -11.30 15.01 1.55
N VAL A 374 -10.98 14.85 2.83
CA VAL A 374 -11.96 14.73 3.88
C VAL A 374 -12.87 15.92 3.65
N ARG A 375 -14.19 15.67 3.57
CA ARG A 375 -15.17 16.73 3.40
C ARG A 375 -14.74 17.96 4.20
N GLN A 376 -14.92 19.16 3.64
CA GLN A 376 -15.22 20.31 4.49
C GLN A 376 -16.49 19.94 5.24
N GLN A 377 -16.37 19.09 6.26
CA GLN A 377 -17.44 18.88 7.22
C GLN A 377 -17.60 20.26 7.86
N SER A 378 -18.83 20.75 7.81
CA SER A 378 -19.34 21.78 8.72
C SER A 378 -18.58 21.74 10.03
N GLU A 379 -18.13 22.89 10.52
CA GLU A 379 -17.16 23.11 11.61
C GLU A 379 -17.45 22.38 12.96
N ASP A 380 -18.47 21.51 13.02
CA ASP A 380 -19.09 20.98 14.22
C ASP A 380 -18.61 19.60 14.69
N THR A 381 -17.86 18.80 13.92
CA THR A 381 -17.59 17.39 14.30
C THR A 381 -16.17 17.03 14.75
N PHE A 382 -15.20 17.95 14.74
CA PHE A 382 -13.86 17.68 15.27
C PHE A 382 -13.59 18.52 16.51
N ASN A 383 -14.29 18.21 17.60
CA ASN A 383 -13.97 18.79 18.90
C ASN A 383 -12.60 18.22 19.33
N LYS A 384 -11.54 19.05 19.31
CA LYS A 384 -10.16 18.65 19.68
C LYS A 384 -10.08 17.92 21.04
N GLN A 385 -11.10 18.09 21.89
CA GLN A 385 -11.25 17.42 23.18
C GLN A 385 -11.41 15.88 23.08
N ASP A 386 -11.80 15.33 21.93
CA ASP A 386 -11.96 13.87 21.76
C ASP A 386 -10.63 13.14 21.54
N TYR A 387 -9.57 13.87 21.18
CA TYR A 387 -8.22 13.32 20.94
C TYR A 387 -7.26 13.56 22.11
N VAL A 388 -7.64 14.40 23.08
CA VAL A 388 -6.92 14.52 24.34
C VAL A 388 -7.51 13.47 25.29
N PRO A 389 -6.76 12.43 25.68
CA PRO A 389 -7.26 11.47 26.67
C PRO A 389 -7.70 12.24 27.92
N LYS A 390 -8.97 12.10 28.32
CA LYS A 390 -9.60 12.80 29.47
C LYS A 390 -8.93 12.57 30.83
N LYS A 391 -7.87 11.76 30.88
CA LYS A 391 -7.07 11.53 32.08
C LYS A 391 -5.60 11.78 31.74
N VAL A 392 -5.14 13.00 32.01
CA VAL A 392 -3.73 13.18 32.41
C VAL A 392 -3.60 12.38 33.70
N VAL A 393 -2.86 11.28 33.66
CA VAL A 393 -2.44 10.59 34.88
C VAL A 393 -1.52 11.59 35.59
N VAL A 394 -2.07 12.30 36.58
CA VAL A 394 -1.24 13.03 37.53
C VAL A 394 -0.56 11.94 38.35
N GLU A 395 0.75 11.78 38.17
CA GLU A 395 1.54 10.89 39.02
C GLU A 395 1.32 11.34 40.46
N GLU A 396 0.83 10.44 41.32
CA GLU A 396 0.82 10.70 42.76
C GLU A 396 2.26 10.98 43.18
N VAL A 397 2.51 12.21 43.61
CA VAL A 397 3.78 12.58 44.23
C VAL A 397 3.85 11.76 45.51
N ILE A 398 4.62 10.66 45.47
CA ILE A 398 4.97 9.91 46.66
C ILE A 398 5.92 10.81 47.45
N GLU A 399 5.40 11.44 48.50
CA GLU A 399 6.24 12.11 49.48
C GLU A 399 7.11 11.05 50.15
N GLU A 400 8.42 11.08 49.87
CA GLU A 400 9.39 10.24 50.58
C GLU A 400 9.43 10.69 52.04
N GLU A 401 8.81 9.91 52.93
CA GLU A 401 9.01 10.04 54.37
C GLU A 401 10.50 9.74 54.68
N GLN A 402 11.29 10.79 54.91
CA GLN A 402 12.64 10.66 55.42
C GLN A 402 12.58 10.20 56.88
N TYR A 403 12.81 8.91 57.12
CA TYR A 403 13.05 8.38 58.46
C TYR A 403 14.44 8.83 58.92
N ILE A 404 14.49 9.81 59.81
CA ILE A 404 15.70 10.10 60.60
C ILE A 404 15.83 8.98 61.63
N VAL A 405 16.79 8.08 61.40
CA VAL A 405 17.20 7.09 62.41
C VAL A 405 18.07 7.83 63.43
N SER A 406 17.50 8.09 64.61
CA SER A 406 18.20 8.64 65.78
C SER A 406 18.94 7.58 66.57
#